data_AF-A0A6M2A688-F1
#
_entry.id   AF-A0A6M2A688-F1
#
_cell.length_a   1.000
_cell.length_b   1.000
_cell.length_c   1.000
_cell.angle_alpha   90.00
_cell.angle_beta   90.00
_cell.angle_gamma   90.00
#
_symmetry.space_group_name_H-M   'P 1'
#
loop_
_entity.id
_entity.type
_entity.pdbx_description
1 polymer ?
#
loop_
_entity_poly.entity_id
_entity_poly.type
_entity_poly.pdbx_seq_one_letter_code
_entity_poly.pdbx_strand_id
1 'polypeptide(L)'
;MGQTADDESLDTLTEFDDDAFLSANTDPNSDGLIGWSLFKSESGEDRYIINFNNVSIIEYLRFVSKISKVNFQFEETELDFTVTVVSEDPLTVQNILSALIQTLRARGLSLL
;
A
#
# COMPACT_ATOMS: atom_id res chain seq x y z
N MET A 1 -31.29 -5.47 -44.74
CA MET A 1 -29.90 -5.27 -45.19
C MET A 1 -29.50 -3.87 -44.77
N GLY A 2 -28.40 -3.60 -44.11
CA GLY A 2 -27.23 -4.39 -43.75
C GLY A 2 -26.24 -3.38 -43.15
N GLN A 3 -25.56 -3.81 -42.10
CA GLN A 3 -24.51 -3.08 -41.37
C GLN A 3 -23.49 -2.42 -42.32
N THR A 4 -22.95 -1.26 -41.95
CA THR A 4 -21.50 -1.06 -41.77
C THR A 4 -21.36 -0.09 -40.59
N ALA A 5 -20.75 -0.47 -39.47
CA ALA A 5 -19.31 -0.64 -39.31
C ALA A 5 -18.62 0.71 -39.51
N ASP A 6 -18.18 1.32 -38.40
CA ASP A 6 -16.75 1.32 -38.01
C ASP A 6 -16.04 2.36 -38.91
N ASP A 7 -15.23 3.27 -38.42
CA ASP A 7 -13.95 2.96 -37.82
C ASP A 7 -13.15 4.27 -37.79
N GLU A 8 -12.40 4.47 -36.71
CA GLU A 8 -11.06 5.10 -36.67
C GLU A 8 -10.84 6.49 -37.29
N SER A 9 -10.14 7.45 -36.69
CA SER A 9 -9.03 7.50 -35.73
C SER A 9 -8.58 8.98 -35.83
N LEU A 10 -7.80 9.65 -34.98
CA LEU A 10 -6.98 9.39 -33.81
C LEU A 10 -6.55 10.83 -33.45
N ASP A 11 -6.74 11.29 -32.23
CA ASP A 11 -5.69 12.10 -31.62
C ASP A 11 -5.54 11.65 -30.19
N THR A 12 -4.72 10.62 -30.08
CA THR A 12 -4.10 10.18 -28.84
C THR A 12 -3.28 11.35 -28.32
N LEU A 13 -3.87 12.13 -27.41
CA LEU A 13 -3.10 12.73 -26.34
C LEU A 13 -2.96 11.68 -25.23
N THR A 14 -1.98 10.80 -25.41
CA THR A 14 -1.33 10.10 -24.31
C THR A 14 -0.55 11.14 -23.53
N GLU A 15 -1.16 11.70 -22.51
CA GLU A 15 -0.58 12.53 -21.45
C GLU A 15 -1.77 12.70 -20.49
N PHE A 16 -1.86 12.10 -19.30
CA PHE A 16 -0.87 11.92 -18.26
C PHE A 16 -1.23 10.64 -17.47
N ASP A 17 -0.28 9.72 -17.35
CA ASP A 17 -0.37 8.56 -16.46
C ASP A 17 -0.16 9.04 -15.00
N ASP A 18 -1.15 9.72 -14.43
CA ASP A 18 -1.21 10.08 -12.99
C ASP A 18 -2.48 9.52 -12.31
N ASP A 19 -3.25 8.70 -13.03
CA ASP A 19 -4.44 8.01 -12.51
C ASP A 19 -4.09 6.62 -11.95
N ALA A 20 -3.05 6.55 -11.12
CA ALA A 20 -2.95 5.45 -10.16
C ALA A 20 -3.97 5.67 -9.03
N PHE A 21 -5.26 5.73 -9.38
CA PHE A 21 -6.39 5.41 -8.52
C PHE A 21 -6.25 3.94 -8.09
N LEU A 22 -5.30 3.66 -7.20
CA LEU A 22 -5.32 2.46 -6.39
C LEU A 22 -6.34 2.68 -5.28
N SER A 23 -7.62 2.72 -5.66
CA SER A 23 -8.69 2.16 -4.83
C SER A 23 -8.40 0.67 -4.71
N ALA A 24 -7.41 0.32 -3.88
CA ALA A 24 -7.14 -1.07 -3.58
C ALA A 24 -8.17 -1.51 -2.55
N ASN A 25 -9.21 -2.15 -3.07
CA ASN A 25 -9.93 -3.24 -2.43
C ASN A 25 -10.18 -3.01 -0.94
N THR A 26 -11.15 -2.16 -0.61
CA THR A 26 -11.90 -2.38 0.63
C THR A 26 -12.96 -3.41 0.31
N ASP A 27 -12.62 -4.69 0.37
CA ASP A 27 -13.61 -5.72 0.64
C ASP A 27 -14.09 -5.47 2.08
N PRO A 28 -15.32 -4.99 2.32
CA PRO A 28 -15.75 -4.52 3.63
C PRO A 28 -16.12 -5.67 4.59
N ASN A 29 -15.66 -6.90 4.33
CA ASN A 29 -16.20 -8.10 4.98
C ASN A 29 -15.12 -9.07 5.48
N SER A 30 -14.14 -8.57 6.23
CA SER A 30 -13.37 -9.37 7.17
C SER A 30 -13.06 -8.52 8.40
N ASP A 31 -13.82 -8.80 9.44
CA ASP A 31 -13.60 -8.48 10.86
C ASP A 31 -12.16 -8.03 11.19
N GLY A 32 -11.94 -6.71 11.20
CA GLY A 32 -10.61 -6.11 11.40
C GLY A 32 -10.47 -4.86 10.54
N LEU A 33 -10.61 -3.68 11.16
CA LEU A 33 -10.50 -2.39 10.48
C LEU A 33 -9.10 -2.23 9.88
N ILE A 34 -8.90 -2.64 8.63
CA ILE A 34 -7.73 -2.29 7.82
C ILE A 34 -8.05 -1.00 7.07
N GLY A 35 -7.44 0.11 7.51
CA GLY A 35 -7.65 1.41 6.89
C GLY A 35 -6.33 2.14 6.74
N TRP A 36 -6.06 2.64 5.55
CA TRP A 36 -5.00 3.61 5.34
C TRP A 36 -5.51 4.77 4.50
N SER A 37 -4.95 5.96 4.71
CA SER A 37 -5.29 7.17 3.97
C SER A 37 -4.02 7.90 3.56
N LEU A 38 -3.96 8.29 2.28
CA LEU A 38 -2.87 9.09 1.73
C LEU A 38 -3.17 10.57 1.86
N PHE A 39 -2.23 11.31 2.42
CA PHE A 39 -2.21 12.76 2.54
C PHE A 39 -1.01 13.27 1.78
N LYS A 40 -1.26 14.07 0.74
CA LYS A 40 -0.20 14.74 0.00
C LYS A 40 0.07 16.09 0.66
N SER A 41 1.28 16.31 1.14
CA SER A 41 1.68 17.62 1.66
C SER A 41 1.82 18.64 0.52
N GLU A 42 1.69 19.94 0.81
CA GLU A 42 1.92 21.02 -0.16
C GLU A 42 3.36 20.99 -0.73
N SER A 43 4.30 20.39 0.02
CA SER A 43 5.68 20.14 -0.43
C SER A 43 5.84 18.91 -1.34
N GLY A 44 4.75 18.21 -1.67
CA GLY A 44 4.76 17.02 -2.53
C GLY A 44 5.12 15.72 -1.83
N GLU A 45 5.23 15.72 -0.50
CA GLU A 45 5.55 14.52 0.28
C GLU A 45 4.31 13.68 0.58
N ASP A 46 4.37 12.39 0.25
CA ASP A 46 3.35 11.41 0.58
C ASP A 46 3.39 11.04 2.07
N ARG A 47 2.28 11.25 2.76
CA ARG A 47 2.10 10.87 4.16
C ARG A 47 0.91 9.93 4.30
N TYR A 48 1.01 8.96 5.18
CA TYR A 48 0.00 7.93 5.36
C TYR A 48 -0.44 7.88 6.81
N ILE A 49 -1.75 7.86 7.01
CA ILE A 49 -2.35 7.47 8.28
C ILE A 49 -2.72 5.99 8.14
N ILE A 50 -2.30 5.18 9.11
CA ILE A 50 -2.50 3.74 9.10
C ILE A 50 -3.20 3.30 10.38
N ASN A 51 -4.20 2.43 10.21
CA ASN A 51 -4.85 1.72 11.29
C ASN A 51 -4.91 0.24 10.90
N PHE A 52 -3.95 -0.51 11.40
CA PHE A 52 -3.87 -1.96 11.29
C PHE A 52 -4.06 -2.54 12.68
N ASN A 53 -5.20 -3.17 12.93
CA ASN A 53 -5.49 -3.82 14.21
C ASN A 53 -5.42 -5.34 14.05
N ASN A 54 -4.45 -5.98 14.72
CA ASN A 54 -4.24 -7.43 14.68
C ASN A 54 -4.15 -8.00 13.24
N VAL A 55 -3.34 -7.36 12.40
CA VAL A 55 -3.21 -7.71 10.98
C VAL A 55 -1.98 -8.57 10.79
N SER A 56 -2.04 -9.56 9.89
CA SER A 56 -0.87 -10.38 9.55
C SER A 56 0.30 -9.52 9.10
N ILE A 57 1.51 -9.80 9.59
CA ILE A 57 2.71 -9.05 9.19
C ILE A 57 2.93 -9.08 7.68
N ILE A 58 2.53 -10.17 7.00
CA ILE A 58 2.59 -10.30 5.54
C ILE A 58 1.76 -9.21 4.84
N GLU A 59 0.54 -8.96 5.33
CA GLU A 59 -0.34 -7.92 4.79
C GLU A 59 0.24 -6.52 5.04
N TYR A 60 0.79 -6.29 6.23
CA TYR A 60 1.50 -5.06 6.53
C TYR A 60 2.74 -4.89 5.63
N LEU A 61 3.49 -5.96 5.36
CA LEU A 61 4.65 -5.95 4.47
C LEU A 61 4.26 -5.63 3.03
N ARG A 62 3.16 -6.21 2.53
CA ARG A 62 2.59 -5.90 1.22
C ARG A 62 2.19 -4.43 1.11
N PHE A 63 1.58 -3.89 2.16
CA PHE A 63 1.27 -2.47 2.24
C PHE A 63 2.55 -1.61 2.17
N VAL A 64 3.56 -1.91 2.99
CA VAL A 64 4.83 -1.19 2.99
C VAL A 64 5.55 -1.30 1.65
N SER A 65 5.52 -2.48 1.02
CA SER A 65 6.04 -2.73 -0.33
C SER A 65 5.40 -1.82 -1.35
N LYS A 66 4.08 -1.68 -1.29
CA LYS A 66 3.29 -0.87 -2.21
C LYS A 66 3.61 0.62 -2.09
N ILE A 67 3.69 1.15 -0.86
CA ILE A 67 3.96 2.58 -0.64
C ILE A 67 5.43 2.93 -0.85
N SER A 68 6.35 2.01 -0.55
CA SER A 68 7.78 2.23 -0.68
C SER A 68 8.33 1.90 -2.06
N LYS A 69 7.54 1.22 -2.92
CA LYS A 69 8.01 0.63 -4.18
C LYS A 69 9.24 -0.27 -4.01
N VAL A 70 9.37 -0.91 -2.84
CA VAL A 70 10.45 -1.84 -2.50
C VAL A 70 9.90 -3.25 -2.50
N ASN A 71 10.62 -4.17 -3.13
CA ASN A 71 10.27 -5.58 -3.12
C ASN A 71 10.85 -6.23 -1.87
N PHE A 72 9.99 -6.79 -1.03
CA PHE A 72 10.40 -7.53 0.15
C PHE A 72 10.36 -9.02 -0.17
N GLN A 73 11.47 -9.71 0.04
CA GLN A 73 11.54 -11.17 -0.04
C GLN A 73 11.56 -11.73 1.38
N PHE A 74 10.66 -12.66 1.66
CA PHE A 74 10.44 -13.21 3.00
C PHE A 74 9.91 -14.63 2.91
N GLU A 75 10.17 -15.43 3.95
CA GLU A 75 9.55 -16.74 4.12
C GLU A 75 8.30 -16.63 4.99
N GLU A 76 7.18 -17.17 4.51
CA GLU A 76 5.89 -17.11 5.23
C GLU A 76 5.95 -17.84 6.58
N THR A 77 6.79 -18.86 6.69
CA THR A 77 7.02 -19.65 7.91
C THR A 77 7.67 -18.86 9.05
N GLU A 78 8.48 -17.85 8.73
CA GLU A 78 9.11 -16.96 9.70
C GLU A 78 8.20 -15.76 10.06
N LEU A 79 7.22 -15.48 9.21
CA LEU A 79 6.29 -14.36 9.29
C LEU A 79 4.86 -14.77 9.70
N ASP A 80 4.72 -15.87 10.46
CA ASP A 80 3.45 -16.34 11.02
C ASP A 80 3.07 -15.57 12.30
N PHE A 81 2.87 -14.25 12.18
CA PHE A 81 2.41 -13.45 13.30
C PHE A 81 1.63 -12.22 12.90
N THR A 82 0.84 -11.70 13.84
CA THR A 82 0.10 -10.46 13.69
C THR A 82 0.82 -9.27 14.32
N VAL A 83 0.55 -8.09 13.77
CA VAL A 83 1.02 -6.79 14.24
C VAL A 83 -0.15 -5.84 14.36
N THR A 84 -0.03 -4.90 15.30
CA THR A 84 -0.97 -3.80 15.45
C THR A 84 -0.18 -2.51 15.28
N VAL A 85 -0.51 -1.75 14.25
CA VAL A 85 0.15 -0.48 13.93
C VAL A 85 -0.93 0.56 13.72
N VAL A 86 -1.02 1.48 14.67
CA VAL A 86 -1.99 2.58 14.65
C VAL A 86 -1.21 3.88 14.68
N SER A 87 -1.57 4.81 13.81
CA SER A 87 -0.98 6.15 13.75
C SER A 87 -2.08 7.18 13.84
N GLU A 88 -1.97 8.08 14.81
CA GLU A 88 -2.88 9.22 14.95
C GLU A 88 -2.48 10.37 14.01
N ASP A 89 -1.18 10.48 13.72
CA ASP A 89 -0.60 11.48 12.83
C ASP A 89 -0.17 10.89 11.47
N PRO A 90 -0.17 11.71 10.40
CA PRO A 90 0.28 11.30 9.08
C PRO A 90 1.80 11.05 9.07
N LEU A 91 2.18 9.81 8.76
CA LEU A 91 3.57 9.34 8.75
C LEU A 91 4.15 9.29 7.33
N THR A 92 5.42 9.64 7.18
CA THR A 92 6.13 9.43 5.91
C THR A 92 6.42 7.94 5.69
N VAL A 93 6.65 7.53 4.43
CA VAL A 93 7.08 6.17 4.09
C VAL A 93 8.30 5.73 4.92
N GLN A 94 9.26 6.64 5.14
CA GLN A 94 10.45 6.37 5.94
C GLN A 94 10.12 6.04 7.40
N ASN A 95 9.14 6.72 8.00
CA ASN A 95 8.70 6.44 9.36
C ASN A 95 8.01 5.06 9.43
N ILE A 96 7.20 4.73 8.43
CA ILE A 96 6.49 3.45 8.35
C ILE A 96 7.49 2.29 8.18
N LEU A 97 8.47 2.45 7.28
CA LEU A 97 9.58 1.50 7.14
C LEU A 97 10.36 1.33 8.44
N SER A 98 10.67 2.44 9.12
CA SER A 98 11.38 2.40 10.40
C SER A 98 10.57 1.65 11.46
N ALA A 99 9.25 1.85 11.52
CA ALA A 99 8.36 1.10 12.42
C ALA A 99 8.33 -0.40 12.08
N LEU A 100 8.28 -0.74 10.78
CA LEU A 100 8.37 -2.12 10.31
C LEU A 100 9.68 -2.78 10.75
N ILE A 101 10.83 -2.15 10.48
CA ILE A 101 12.15 -2.67 10.85
C ILE A 101 12.24 -2.87 12.36
N GLN A 102 11.72 -1.92 13.15
CA GLN A 102 11.67 -2.06 14.61
C GLN A 102 10.82 -3.25 15.06
N THR A 103 9.68 -3.47 14.41
CA THR A 103 8.78 -4.59 14.70
C THR A 103 9.42 -5.94 14.38
N LEU A 104 10.11 -6.04 13.23
CA LEU A 104 10.87 -7.21 12.83
C LEU A 104 12.03 -7.47 13.82
N ARG A 105 12.80 -6.43 14.13
CA ARG A 105 13.94 -6.51 15.05
C ARG A 105 13.54 -6.94 16.46
N ALA A 106 12.38 -6.50 16.95
CA ALA A 106 11.84 -6.93 18.24
C ALA A 106 11.58 -8.44 18.31
N ARG A 107 11.42 -9.10 17.16
CA ARG A 107 11.25 -10.55 17.02
C ARG A 107 12.51 -11.27 16.54
N GLY A 108 13.65 -10.59 16.48
CA GLY A 108 14.92 -11.15 16.00
C GLY A 108 15.06 -11.23 14.49
N LEU A 109 14.11 -10.67 13.72
CA LEU A 109 14.17 -10.60 12.26
C LEU A 109 14.87 -9.31 11.83
N SER A 110 15.64 -9.36 10.74
CA SER A 110 16.35 -8.19 10.21
C SER A 110 16.13 -8.07 8.72
N LEU A 111 15.93 -6.85 8.24
CA LEU A 111 15.96 -6.54 6.81
C LEU A 111 17.43 -6.37 6.40
N LEU A 112 17.89 -7.14 5.40
CA LEU A 112 19.28 -7.11 4.91
C LEU A 112 19.37 -6.47 3.53
#